data_AF-A0A0W0RJX6-F1
#
_entry.id   AF-A0A0W0RJX6-F1
#
_cell.length_a   1.000
_cell.length_b   1.000
_cell.length_c   1.000
_cell.angle_alpha   90.00
_cell.angle_beta   90.00
_cell.angle_gamma   90.00
#
_symmetry.space_group_name_H-M   'P 1'
#
loop_
_entity.id
_entity.type
_entity.pdbx_description
1 polymer ?
#
loop_
_entity_poly.entity_id
_entity_poly.type
_entity_poly.pdbx_seq_one_letter_code
_entity_poly.pdbx_strand_id
1 'polypeptide(L)'
;ASLMSAKIGFRTCNAEDLLRLLHFYLAHEPDTIYPKSSSYDPKQLIKYQVVGRDFDVEVAKEGLLFSGVNNQGKAFETVASVMTIDGLPSEYHLWDNINNSANIFHPEQSIPCNHIISVTYLVDEQNKAQGRANRKTSDLDKKAKGDYALHVAGTEKKAREWRHFRDDLASGKTRSCKML
;
A
#
# COMPACT_ATOMS: atom_id res chain seq x y z
N ALA A 1 18.61 4.10 12.30
CA ALA A 1 19.19 5.16 11.45
C ALA A 1 18.02 5.99 10.90
N SER A 2 18.09 7.32 10.96
CA SER A 2 17.03 8.20 10.44
C SER A 2 17.16 8.32 8.92
N LEU A 3 16.05 8.35 8.17
CA LEU A 3 16.02 8.53 6.70
C LEU A 3 16.82 9.78 6.26
N MET A 4 16.82 10.84 7.08
CA MET A 4 17.64 12.04 6.89
C MET A 4 19.14 11.74 6.86
N SER A 5 19.61 10.85 7.72
CA SER A 5 21.02 10.45 7.80
C SER A 5 21.46 9.63 6.60
N ALA A 6 20.51 8.99 5.90
CA ALA A 6 20.76 8.22 4.68
C ALA A 6 20.59 9.05 3.40
N LYS A 7 20.32 10.37 3.52
CA LYS A 7 20.01 11.26 2.38
C LYS A 7 18.83 10.77 1.52
N ILE A 8 17.93 9.98 2.10
CA ILE A 8 16.73 9.52 1.42
C ILE A 8 15.68 10.62 1.59
N GLY A 9 15.27 11.24 0.48
CA GLY A 9 14.20 12.21 0.47
C GLY A 9 12.88 11.57 0.91
N PHE A 10 12.13 12.24 1.78
CA PHE A 10 10.78 11.83 2.14
C PHE A 10 9.83 13.02 2.08
N ARG A 11 8.55 12.71 1.85
CA ARG A 11 7.46 13.68 1.87
C ARG A 11 6.30 13.06 2.62
N THR A 12 5.68 13.83 3.50
CA THR A 12 4.39 13.46 4.09
C THR A 12 3.31 13.55 3.02
N CYS A 13 2.67 12.42 2.73
CA CYS A 13 1.59 12.34 1.75
C CYS A 13 0.22 12.53 2.41
N ASN A 14 -0.69 13.21 1.73
CA ASN A 14 -2.09 13.31 2.14
C ASN A 14 -2.96 12.21 1.49
N ALA A 15 -4.29 12.25 1.71
CA ALA A 15 -5.20 11.26 1.13
C ALA A 15 -5.25 11.30 -0.40
N GLU A 16 -5.11 12.48 -1.01
CA GLU A 16 -5.05 12.62 -2.47
C GLU A 16 -3.76 12.01 -3.04
N ASP A 17 -2.63 12.21 -2.36
CA ASP A 17 -1.36 11.61 -2.74
C ASP A 17 -1.41 10.09 -2.67
N LEU A 18 -2.07 9.54 -1.64
CA LEU A 18 -2.30 8.10 -1.54
C LEU A 18 -3.19 7.59 -2.68
N LEU A 19 -4.27 8.30 -3.01
CA LEU A 19 -5.13 7.94 -4.13
C LEU A 19 -4.38 7.96 -5.47
N ARG A 20 -3.59 9.01 -5.73
CA ARG A 20 -2.73 9.08 -6.93
C ARG A 20 -1.78 7.89 -7.01
N LEU A 21 -1.15 7.54 -5.89
CA LEU A 21 -0.24 6.39 -5.82
C LEU A 21 -0.98 5.09 -6.13
N LEU A 22 -2.12 4.83 -5.49
CA LEU A 22 -2.88 3.60 -5.70
C LEU A 22 -3.44 3.52 -7.14
N HIS A 23 -3.91 4.65 -7.68
CA HIS A 23 -4.39 4.72 -9.05
C HIS A 23 -3.29 4.36 -10.05
N PHE A 24 -2.08 4.88 -9.85
CA PHE A 24 -0.92 4.54 -10.69
C PHE A 24 -0.67 3.03 -10.75
N TYR A 25 -0.77 2.34 -9.62
CA TYR A 25 -0.50 0.89 -9.56
C TYR A 25 -1.64 0.01 -10.04
N LEU A 26 -2.88 0.48 -9.98
CA LEU A 26 -4.06 -0.37 -10.16
C LEU A 26 -4.80 -0.11 -11.47
N ALA A 27 -4.70 1.10 -12.05
CA ALA A 27 -5.43 1.45 -13.25
C ALA A 27 -4.84 0.84 -14.53
N HIS A 28 -3.53 0.53 -14.53
CA HIS A 28 -2.81 -0.09 -15.66
C HIS A 28 -3.06 0.58 -17.04
N GLU A 29 -3.24 1.90 -17.03
CA GLU A 29 -3.47 2.70 -18.23
C GLU A 29 -2.17 2.83 -19.04
N PRO A 30 -2.09 2.28 -20.28
CA PRO A 30 -0.84 2.19 -21.03
C PRO A 30 -0.43 3.54 -21.66
N ASP A 31 -1.40 4.41 -21.88
CA ASP A 31 -1.23 5.69 -22.59
C ASP A 31 -0.72 6.82 -21.67
N THR A 32 -0.59 6.58 -20.36
CA THR A 32 -0.12 7.59 -19.39
C THR A 32 0.92 7.03 -18.42
N ILE A 33 1.97 7.79 -18.19
CA ILE A 33 2.95 7.53 -17.12
C ILE A 33 2.61 8.28 -15.83
N TYR A 34 1.61 9.17 -15.86
CA TYR A 34 1.16 9.93 -14.70
C TYR A 34 -0.26 9.51 -14.33
N PRO A 35 -0.53 9.21 -13.04
CA PRO A 35 -1.87 8.85 -12.61
C PRO A 35 -2.85 10.01 -12.81
N LYS A 36 -4.10 9.67 -13.10
CA LYS A 36 -5.23 10.61 -13.14
C LYS A 36 -5.29 11.41 -11.84
N SER A 37 -5.50 12.72 -11.97
CA SER A 37 -5.72 13.57 -10.79
C SER A 37 -7.13 13.33 -10.25
N SER A 38 -7.23 12.63 -9.12
CA SER A 38 -8.49 12.42 -8.41
C SER A 38 -8.59 13.35 -7.20
N SER A 39 -9.72 14.03 -7.04
CA SER A 39 -10.05 14.74 -5.81
C SER A 39 -10.50 13.71 -4.76
N TYR A 40 -9.98 13.82 -3.55
CA TYR A 40 -10.40 12.98 -2.43
C TYR A 40 -11.75 13.46 -1.89
N ASP A 41 -12.75 12.57 -1.87
CA ASP A 41 -14.01 12.78 -1.17
C ASP A 41 -13.94 12.23 0.27
N PRO A 42 -14.01 13.08 1.31
CA PRO A 42 -13.99 12.65 2.71
C PRO A 42 -15.20 11.81 3.12
N LYS A 43 -16.31 11.85 2.36
CA LYS A 43 -17.56 11.14 2.69
C LYS A 43 -17.53 9.68 2.24
N GLN A 44 -16.65 9.33 1.31
CA GLN A 44 -16.54 8.00 0.74
C GLN A 44 -15.26 7.31 1.25
N LEU A 45 -15.29 5.99 1.40
CA LEU A 45 -14.07 5.25 1.78
C LEU A 45 -13.06 5.29 0.63
N ILE A 46 -11.77 5.43 0.96
CA ILE A 46 -10.65 5.47 -0.01
C ILE A 46 -10.72 4.30 -0.99
N LYS A 47 -11.02 3.08 -0.52
CA LYS A 47 -11.10 1.87 -1.36
C LYS A 47 -12.09 1.96 -2.53
N TYR A 48 -13.11 2.82 -2.43
CA TYR A 48 -14.09 3.02 -3.50
C TYR A 48 -13.76 4.20 -4.42
N GLN A 49 -12.63 4.86 -4.17
CA GLN A 49 -12.15 6.03 -4.92
C GLN A 49 -10.82 5.75 -5.65
N VAL A 50 -10.28 4.53 -5.51
CA VAL A 50 -8.96 4.14 -6.05
C VAL A 50 -8.96 4.06 -7.57
N VAL A 51 -9.98 3.40 -8.12
CA VAL A 51 -10.20 3.27 -9.55
C VAL A 51 -11.43 4.08 -9.95
N GLY A 52 -11.46 4.53 -11.20
CA GLY A 52 -12.60 5.26 -11.73
C GLY A 52 -13.83 4.35 -11.89
N ARG A 53 -15.00 4.96 -12.09
CA ARG A 53 -16.24 4.20 -12.38
C ARG A 53 -16.26 3.58 -13.78
N ASP A 54 -15.38 4.07 -14.61
CA ASP A 54 -15.08 3.66 -15.98
C ASP A 54 -14.09 2.49 -16.05
N PHE A 55 -13.49 2.10 -14.92
CA PHE A 55 -12.51 1.03 -14.87
C PHE A 55 -13.16 -0.33 -14.62
N ASP A 56 -12.73 -1.34 -15.39
CA ASP A 56 -13.17 -2.72 -15.22
C ASP A 56 -12.00 -3.70 -15.32
N VAL A 57 -12.17 -4.87 -14.70
CA VAL A 57 -11.18 -5.96 -14.71
C VAL A 57 -11.85 -7.30 -14.93
N GLU A 58 -11.41 -8.00 -15.96
CA GLU A 58 -11.87 -9.34 -16.29
C GLU A 58 -10.74 -10.37 -16.16
N VAL A 59 -11.07 -11.55 -15.66
CA VAL A 59 -10.14 -12.69 -15.61
C VAL A 59 -10.19 -13.41 -16.96
N ALA A 60 -9.13 -13.27 -17.76
CA ALA A 60 -8.97 -13.93 -19.04
C ALA A 60 -8.04 -15.16 -18.92
N LYS A 61 -8.06 -16.03 -19.94
CA LYS A 61 -7.21 -17.23 -19.97
C LYS A 61 -5.70 -16.91 -19.87
N GLU A 62 -5.29 -15.77 -20.40
CA GLU A 62 -3.88 -15.36 -20.50
C GLU A 62 -3.46 -14.33 -19.43
N GLY A 63 -4.36 -13.90 -18.55
CA GLY A 63 -4.07 -12.92 -17.51
C GLY A 63 -5.28 -12.13 -17.04
N LEU A 64 -5.03 -10.96 -16.46
CA LEU A 64 -6.06 -9.98 -16.08
C LEU A 64 -6.18 -8.94 -17.20
N LEU A 65 -7.37 -8.81 -17.78
CA LEU A 65 -7.69 -7.76 -18.75
C LEU A 65 -8.22 -6.55 -17.98
N PHE A 66 -7.54 -5.43 -18.13
CA PHE A 66 -7.91 -4.13 -17.58
C PHE A 66 -8.48 -3.28 -18.70
N SER A 67 -9.61 -2.63 -18.46
CA SER A 67 -10.21 -1.70 -19.40
C SER A 67 -10.66 -0.42 -18.69
N GLY A 68 -10.69 0.68 -19.44
CA GLY A 68 -11.19 1.94 -18.91
C GLY A 68 -11.09 3.11 -19.87
N VAL A 69 -11.26 4.31 -19.35
CA VAL A 69 -11.19 5.56 -20.13
C VAL A 69 -10.08 6.46 -19.59
N ASN A 70 -9.17 6.83 -20.48
CA ASN A 70 -8.02 7.65 -20.15
C ASN A 70 -8.40 9.13 -19.89
N ASN A 71 -7.43 9.94 -19.51
CA ASN A 71 -7.61 11.38 -19.27
C ASN A 71 -8.07 12.17 -20.51
N GLN A 72 -7.90 11.62 -21.71
CA GLN A 72 -8.30 12.22 -22.99
C GLN A 72 -9.71 11.76 -23.44
N GLY A 73 -10.39 10.91 -22.64
CA GLY A 73 -11.69 10.37 -23.00
C GLY A 73 -11.64 9.20 -23.99
N LYS A 74 -10.45 8.65 -24.27
CA LYS A 74 -10.26 7.50 -25.16
C LYS A 74 -10.26 6.21 -24.34
N ALA A 75 -10.99 5.21 -24.83
CA ALA A 75 -11.00 3.88 -24.24
C ALA A 75 -9.62 3.20 -24.38
N PHE A 76 -9.22 2.46 -23.36
CA PHE A 76 -8.02 1.62 -23.38
C PHE A 76 -8.34 0.21 -22.89
N GLU A 77 -7.52 -0.74 -23.36
CA GLU A 77 -7.48 -2.12 -22.89
C GLU A 77 -6.02 -2.53 -22.72
N THR A 78 -5.70 -3.16 -21.59
CA THR A 78 -4.36 -3.66 -21.23
C THR A 78 -4.49 -5.03 -20.62
N VAL A 79 -3.60 -5.96 -20.95
CA VAL A 79 -3.52 -7.26 -20.27
C VAL A 79 -2.30 -7.25 -19.34
N ALA A 80 -2.51 -7.50 -18.04
CA ALA A 80 -1.41 -7.90 -17.17
C ALA A 80 -1.40 -9.42 -17.03
N SER A 81 -0.32 -10.02 -17.49
CA SER A 81 -0.03 -11.44 -17.30
C SER A 81 1.13 -11.61 -16.35
N VAL A 82 1.17 -12.75 -15.68
CA VAL A 82 2.36 -13.15 -14.92
C VAL A 82 3.41 -13.58 -15.94
N MET A 83 4.52 -12.84 -16.03
CA MET A 83 5.73 -13.42 -16.60
C MET A 83 6.26 -14.46 -15.62
N THR A 84 5.80 -15.70 -15.76
CA THR A 84 6.52 -16.85 -15.22
C THR A 84 7.72 -17.05 -16.12
N ILE A 85 8.85 -16.45 -15.74
CA ILE A 85 10.11 -16.79 -16.36
C ILE A 85 10.46 -18.18 -15.83
N ASP A 86 10.16 -19.24 -16.60
CA ASP A 86 10.42 -20.65 -16.24
C ASP A 86 11.90 -20.90 -15.91
N GLY A 87 12.78 -20.04 -16.41
CA GLY A 87 14.18 -19.93 -16.02
C GLY A 87 14.78 -18.68 -16.65
N LEU A 88 15.47 -17.87 -15.86
CA LEU A 88 16.14 -16.68 -16.37
C LEU A 88 17.37 -17.13 -17.21
N PRO A 89 17.53 -16.65 -18.46
CA PRO A 89 18.59 -17.12 -19.36
C PRO A 89 19.98 -16.83 -18.78
N SER A 90 20.73 -17.89 -18.48
CA SER A 90 22.04 -17.86 -17.79
C SER A 90 23.11 -17.01 -18.47
N GLU A 91 22.90 -16.59 -19.71
CA GLU A 91 23.82 -15.68 -20.40
C GLU A 91 23.77 -14.24 -19.88
N TYR A 92 22.68 -13.83 -19.24
CA TYR A 92 22.46 -12.42 -18.89
C TYR A 92 22.60 -12.09 -17.39
N HIS A 93 22.41 -13.04 -16.46
CA HIS A 93 22.68 -12.94 -15.00
C HIS A 93 22.33 -11.60 -14.30
N LEU A 94 21.43 -10.77 -14.86
CA LEU A 94 21.13 -9.44 -14.31
C LEU A 94 20.41 -9.51 -12.95
N TRP A 95 19.80 -10.65 -12.64
CA TRP A 95 19.09 -10.89 -11.38
C TRP A 95 20.01 -11.23 -10.20
N ASP A 96 21.21 -11.76 -10.46
CA ASP A 96 22.20 -12.09 -9.43
C ASP A 96 22.81 -10.82 -8.80
N ASN A 97 22.72 -9.69 -9.51
CA ASN A 97 23.15 -8.38 -9.05
C ASN A 97 21.98 -7.39 -8.95
N ILE A 98 20.81 -7.83 -8.49
CA ILE A 98 19.78 -6.89 -8.00
C ILE A 98 20.31 -6.27 -6.70
N ASN A 99 21.19 -5.29 -6.87
CA ASN A 99 21.65 -4.42 -5.82
C ASN A 99 20.66 -3.26 -5.76
N ASN A 100 19.54 -3.48 -5.07
CA ASN A 100 18.51 -2.46 -4.88
C ASN A 100 19.08 -1.15 -4.31
N SER A 101 20.12 -1.23 -3.48
CA SER A 101 20.87 -0.05 -3.04
C SER A 101 21.58 0.66 -4.20
N ALA A 102 22.25 -0.04 -5.10
CA ALA A 102 22.87 0.57 -6.28
C ALA A 102 21.83 1.19 -7.22
N ASN A 103 20.66 0.57 -7.42
CA ASN A 103 19.58 1.18 -8.20
C ASN A 103 19.07 2.50 -7.60
N ILE A 104 19.18 2.67 -6.27
CA ILE A 104 18.83 3.92 -5.57
C ILE A 104 19.97 4.95 -5.66
N PHE A 105 21.23 4.52 -5.55
CA PHE A 105 22.39 5.43 -5.51
C PHE A 105 22.94 5.81 -6.89
N HIS A 106 22.67 4.99 -7.92
CA HIS A 106 23.09 5.19 -9.31
C HIS A 106 21.88 5.02 -10.26
N PRO A 107 20.88 5.92 -10.21
CA PRO A 107 19.66 5.80 -11.01
C PRO A 107 19.93 5.72 -12.52
N GLU A 108 21.01 6.35 -12.99
CA GLU A 108 21.47 6.37 -14.37
C GLU A 108 21.96 5.00 -14.89
N GLN A 109 22.26 4.06 -13.98
CA GLN A 109 22.69 2.70 -14.30
C GLN A 109 21.58 1.67 -14.06
N SER A 110 20.42 2.12 -13.55
CA SER A 110 19.29 1.23 -13.27
C SER A 110 18.50 0.92 -14.55
N ILE A 111 17.92 -0.27 -14.61
CA ILE A 111 16.87 -0.56 -15.60
C ILE A 111 15.61 0.17 -15.11
N PRO A 112 15.08 1.15 -15.87
CA PRO A 112 13.87 1.86 -15.46
C PRO A 112 12.68 0.89 -15.46
N CYS A 113 12.36 0.38 -14.27
CA CYS A 113 11.18 -0.43 -14.03
C CYS A 113 10.16 0.42 -13.25
N ASN A 114 9.04 0.75 -13.89
CA ASN A 114 7.99 1.60 -13.32
C ASN A 114 7.26 0.99 -12.09
N HIS A 115 7.64 -0.20 -11.62
CA HIS A 115 6.82 -1.00 -10.70
C HIS A 115 7.53 -1.51 -9.43
N ILE A 116 8.70 -0.99 -9.05
CA ILE A 116 9.36 -1.47 -7.82
C ILE A 116 8.92 -0.62 -6.61
N ILE A 117 7.95 -1.14 -5.85
CA ILE A 117 7.70 -0.67 -4.47
C ILE A 117 8.53 -1.53 -3.52
N SER A 118 9.59 -0.97 -2.96
CA SER A 118 10.28 -1.58 -1.82
C SER A 118 9.74 -0.99 -0.52
N VAL A 119 8.98 -1.76 0.26
CA VAL A 119 8.57 -1.38 1.62
C VAL A 119 9.30 -2.24 2.64
N THR A 120 10.06 -1.60 3.54
CA THR A 120 10.75 -2.29 4.63
C THR A 120 9.98 -2.11 5.93
N TYR A 121 9.48 -3.22 6.47
CA TYR A 121 8.85 -3.26 7.78
C TYR A 121 9.78 -3.91 8.79
N LEU A 122 9.83 -3.35 10.00
CA LEU A 122 10.41 -4.04 11.14
C LEU A 122 9.28 -4.70 11.93
N VAL A 123 9.31 -6.02 11.99
CA VAL A 123 8.41 -6.79 12.85
C VAL A 123 8.79 -6.52 14.30
N ASP A 124 7.81 -6.06 15.08
CA ASP A 124 8.02 -5.86 16.51
C ASP A 124 8.13 -7.19 17.23
N GLU A 125 8.91 -7.20 18.32
CA GLU A 125 8.96 -8.32 19.23
C GLU A 125 7.56 -8.62 19.80
N GLN A 126 7.10 -9.85 19.63
CA GLN A 126 5.72 -10.28 19.90
C GLN A 126 5.25 -9.90 21.32
N ASN A 127 6.08 -10.14 22.33
CA ASN A 127 5.73 -9.86 23.73
C ASN A 127 5.52 -8.34 23.97
N LYS A 128 6.37 -7.50 23.38
CA LYS A 128 6.23 -6.04 23.46
C LYS A 128 5.00 -5.56 22.72
N ALA A 129 4.73 -6.10 21.53
CA ALA A 129 3.55 -5.79 20.75
C ALA A 129 2.26 -6.15 21.50
N GLN A 130 2.20 -7.33 22.10
CA GLN A 130 1.06 -7.82 22.87
C GLN A 130 0.84 -6.98 24.14
N GLY A 131 1.91 -6.60 24.84
CA GLY A 131 1.83 -5.69 25.98
C GLY A 131 1.24 -4.32 25.61
N ARG A 132 1.64 -3.74 24.47
CA ARG A 132 1.07 -2.48 23.97
C ARG A 132 -0.39 -2.64 23.56
N ALA A 133 -0.73 -3.71 22.83
CA ALA A 133 -2.10 -3.98 22.40
C ALA A 133 -3.04 -4.12 23.60
N ASN A 134 -2.62 -4.82 24.66
CA ASN A 134 -3.39 -4.96 25.90
C ASN A 134 -3.63 -3.61 26.59
N ARG A 135 -2.58 -2.80 26.77
CA ARG A 135 -2.70 -1.47 27.39
C ARG A 135 -3.63 -0.55 26.60
N LYS A 136 -3.46 -0.51 25.28
CA LYS A 136 -4.26 0.35 24.40
C LYS A 136 -5.72 -0.07 24.33
N THR A 137 -5.97 -1.39 24.31
CA THR A 137 -7.33 -1.93 24.38
C THR A 137 -7.99 -1.56 25.71
N SER A 138 -7.30 -1.71 26.84
CA SER A 138 -7.86 -1.34 28.15
C SER A 138 -8.20 0.14 28.26
N ASP A 139 -7.32 1.02 27.77
CA ASP A 139 -7.56 2.47 27.76
C ASP A 139 -8.77 2.85 26.88
N LEU A 140 -8.83 2.31 25.66
CA LEU A 140 -9.93 2.57 24.73
C LEU A 140 -11.25 1.96 25.21
N ASP A 141 -11.22 0.82 25.90
CA ASP A 141 -12.42 0.22 26.51
C ASP A 141 -12.99 1.09 27.62
N LYS A 142 -12.12 1.68 28.46
CA LYS A 142 -12.56 2.64 29.49
C LYS A 142 -13.17 3.89 28.85
N LYS A 143 -12.52 4.43 27.81
CA LYS A 143 -13.01 5.59 27.07
C LYS A 143 -14.32 5.32 26.34
N ALA A 144 -14.48 4.13 25.78
CA ALA A 144 -15.70 3.74 25.08
C ALA A 144 -16.90 3.54 26.03
N LYS A 145 -16.64 3.19 27.30
CA LYS A 145 -17.69 2.98 28.31
C LYS A 145 -18.01 4.22 29.16
N GLY A 146 -17.22 5.29 29.05
CA GLY A 146 -17.42 6.52 29.82
C GLY A 146 -17.93 7.68 28.97
N ASP A 147 -18.14 8.83 29.62
CA ASP A 147 -18.64 10.06 28.99
C ASP A 147 -17.78 10.53 27.80
N TYR A 148 -16.52 10.11 27.75
CA TYR A 148 -15.64 10.37 26.61
C TYR A 148 -16.24 9.89 25.28
N ALA A 149 -16.96 8.76 25.27
CA ALA A 149 -17.59 8.22 24.07
C ALA A 149 -18.75 9.11 23.56
N LEU A 150 -19.41 9.86 24.45
CA LEU A 150 -20.48 10.79 24.09
C LEU A 150 -19.93 12.02 23.35
N HIS A 151 -18.72 12.45 23.70
CA HIS A 151 -18.11 13.67 23.17
C HIS A 151 -17.14 13.41 22.01
N VAL A 152 -16.63 12.18 21.85
CA VAL A 152 -15.64 11.85 20.82
C VAL A 152 -16.18 10.74 19.91
N ALA A 153 -16.63 11.15 18.73
CA ALA A 153 -17.12 10.26 17.70
C ALA A 153 -16.08 9.20 17.29
N GLY A 154 -16.55 7.96 17.09
CA GLY A 154 -15.70 6.84 16.66
C GLY A 154 -14.87 6.20 17.78
N THR A 155 -15.02 6.62 19.03
CA THR A 155 -14.34 5.99 20.19
C THR A 155 -14.67 4.50 20.31
N GLU A 156 -15.95 4.14 20.15
CA GLU A 156 -16.38 2.74 20.21
C GLU A 156 -15.84 1.91 19.04
N LYS A 157 -15.83 2.47 17.82
CA LYS A 157 -15.26 1.83 16.63
C LYS A 157 -13.77 1.55 16.83
N LYS A 158 -13.01 2.53 17.32
CA LYS A 158 -11.58 2.37 17.64
C LYS A 158 -11.36 1.33 18.73
N ALA A 159 -12.17 1.33 19.79
CA ALA A 159 -12.06 0.31 20.84
C ALA A 159 -12.28 -1.10 20.27
N ARG A 160 -13.29 -1.28 19.42
CA ARG A 160 -13.56 -2.55 18.73
C ARG A 160 -12.40 -2.99 17.84
N GLU A 161 -11.84 -2.09 17.03
CA GLU A 161 -10.70 -2.39 16.16
C GLU A 161 -9.47 -2.85 16.97
N TRP A 162 -9.19 -2.21 18.10
CA TRP A 162 -8.09 -2.61 18.97
C TRP A 162 -8.32 -3.94 19.70
N ARG A 163 -9.58 -4.28 20.04
CA ARG A 163 -9.92 -5.61 20.56
C ARG A 163 -9.62 -6.71 19.53
N HIS A 164 -10.09 -6.54 18.29
CA HIS A 164 -9.81 -7.48 17.21
C HIS A 164 -8.31 -7.64 16.98
N PHE A 165 -7.58 -6.51 16.87
CA PHE A 165 -6.14 -6.55 16.70
C PHE A 165 -5.41 -7.28 17.86
N ARG A 166 -5.81 -7.04 19.11
CA ARG A 166 -5.25 -7.75 20.28
C ARG A 166 -5.49 -9.25 20.19
N ASP A 167 -6.71 -9.67 19.85
CA ASP A 167 -7.10 -11.09 19.82
C ASP A 167 -6.42 -11.83 18.66
N ASP A 168 -6.30 -11.19 17.50
CA ASP A 168 -5.55 -11.70 16.35
C ASP A 168 -4.05 -11.77 16.66
N LEU A 169 -3.51 -10.79 17.39
CA LEU A 169 -2.10 -10.76 17.78
C LEU A 169 -1.81 -11.88 18.79
N ALA A 170 -2.72 -12.12 19.74
CA ALA A 170 -2.60 -13.17 20.75
C ALA A 170 -2.72 -14.58 20.15
N SER A 171 -3.61 -14.76 19.16
CA SER A 171 -3.77 -16.03 18.45
C SER A 171 -2.69 -16.29 17.39
N GLY A 172 -1.75 -15.35 17.20
CA GLY A 172 -0.67 -15.46 16.22
C GLY A 172 -1.14 -15.29 14.77
N LYS A 173 -2.39 -14.89 14.54
CA LYS A 173 -2.95 -14.61 13.20
C LYS A 173 -2.37 -13.34 12.57
N THR A 174 -1.89 -12.41 13.39
CA THR A 174 -1.25 -11.17 12.92
C THR A 174 0.04 -10.86 13.68
N ARG A 175 0.84 -9.94 13.12
CA ARG A 175 2.06 -9.39 13.73
C ARG A 175 2.00 -7.87 13.73
N SER A 176 2.55 -7.26 14.76
CA SER A 176 2.75 -5.80 14.80
C SER A 176 4.00 -5.46 13.99
N CYS A 177 3.85 -4.55 13.04
CA CYS A 177 4.95 -4.03 12.24
C CYS A 177 5.02 -2.51 12.43
N LYS A 178 6.24 -1.97 12.42
CA LYS A 178 6.46 -0.54 12.27
C LYS A 178 7.21 -0.28 10.97
N MET A 179 6.83 0.77 10.29
CA MET A 179 7.59 1.28 9.15
C MET A 179 8.91 1.85 9.69
N LEU A 180 10.01 1.51 9.02
CA LEU A 180 11.34 2.04 9.35
C LEU A 180 11.48 3.50 8.90
#